data_AF-A0A327KQ67-F1
#
_entry.id   AF-A0A327KQ67-F1
#
_cell.length_a   1.000
_cell.length_b   1.000
_cell.length_c   1.000
_cell.angle_alpha   90.00
_cell.angle_beta   90.00
_cell.angle_gamma   90.00
#
_symmetry.space_group_name_H-M   'P 1'
#
loop_
_entity.id
_entity.type
_entity.pdbx_description
1 polymer ?
#
loop_
_entity_poly.entity_id
_entity_poly.type
_entity_poly.pdbx_seq_one_letter_code
_entity_poly.pdbx_strand_id
1 'polypeptide(L)'
;MVFFRQQQSRLRELRRSPRFEVHYPAFFDPCDGSSLQNCMISDISAGGARLTVSNGVEMPGEFLLLFQRRCRIIRRDERQVGVMFLKG
;
A
#
# COMPACT_ATOMS: atom_id res chain seq x y z
N MET A 1 9.71 32.92 17.83
CA MET A 1 10.83 32.08 17.34
C MET A 1 10.85 30.82 18.19
N VAL A 2 10.31 29.71 17.68
CA VAL A 2 10.28 28.43 18.43
C VAL A 2 11.00 27.40 17.58
N PHE A 3 12.19 27.03 18.01
CA PHE A 3 12.98 25.97 17.42
C PHE A 3 12.46 24.63 17.97
N PHE A 4 11.71 23.88 17.15
CA PHE A 4 11.46 22.47 17.43
C PHE A 4 12.72 21.68 17.09
N ARG A 5 13.39 21.22 18.15
CA ARG A 5 14.59 20.40 18.12
C ARG A 5 14.22 19.04 17.52
N GLN A 6 14.53 18.81 16.25
CA GLN A 6 14.56 17.45 15.69
C GLN A 6 15.63 16.67 16.46
N GLN A 7 15.19 15.81 17.38
CA GLN A 7 16.03 14.82 18.00
C GLN A 7 16.35 13.77 16.92
N GLN A 8 17.40 14.02 16.12
CA GLN A 8 17.97 13.04 15.20
C GLN A 8 18.32 11.80 16.02
N SER A 9 17.66 10.67 15.74
CA SER A 9 18.02 9.40 16.34
C SER A 9 19.44 9.04 15.89
N ARG A 10 20.33 8.80 16.85
CA ARG A 10 21.72 8.35 16.61
C ARG A 10 21.82 6.92 16.05
N LEU A 11 20.74 6.37 15.51
CA LEU A 11 20.72 5.02 14.97
C LEU A 11 21.01 5.10 13.48
N ARG A 12 22.04 4.38 13.05
CA ARG A 12 22.38 4.24 11.64
C ARG A 12 21.15 3.68 10.91
N GLU A 13 20.66 4.41 9.90
CA GLU A 13 19.60 3.93 9.02
C GLU A 13 20.09 2.66 8.30
N LEU A 14 19.35 1.56 8.47
CA LEU A 14 19.68 0.24 7.91
C LEU A 14 18.83 -0.11 6.70
N ARG A 15 17.75 0.64 6.45
CA ARG A 15 16.87 0.39 5.30
C ARG A 15 17.62 0.69 4.01
N ARG A 16 17.52 -0.24 3.05
CA ARG A 16 18.10 -0.11 1.71
C ARG A 16 17.38 0.93 0.85
N SER A 17 16.12 1.20 1.15
CA SER A 17 15.26 2.11 0.38
C SER A 17 14.46 3.00 1.32
N PRO A 18 14.26 4.29 0.97
CA PRO A 18 13.38 5.17 1.72
C PRO A 18 11.93 4.66 1.68
N ARG A 19 11.18 4.98 2.74
CA ARG A 19 9.73 4.72 2.84
C ARG A 19 8.97 6.03 2.74
N PHE A 20 7.81 5.98 2.10
CA PHE A 20 6.85 7.06 2.00
C PHE A 20 5.61 6.66 2.78
N GLU A 21 5.23 7.47 3.76
CA GLU A 21 3.98 7.30 4.50
C GLU A 21 2.80 7.52 3.55
N VAL A 22 1.85 6.58 3.56
CA VAL A 22 0.65 6.59 2.72
C VAL A 22 -0.53 6.09 3.55
N HIS A 23 -1.75 6.44 3.17
CA HIS A 23 -2.95 5.85 3.76
C HIS A 23 -3.82 5.34 2.63
N TYR A 24 -3.53 4.12 2.21
CA TYR A 24 -4.01 3.62 0.93
C TYR A 24 -4.73 2.27 1.05
N PRO A 25 -6.05 2.22 0.75
CA PRO A 25 -6.83 0.98 0.80
C PRO A 25 -6.32 -0.05 -0.21
N ALA A 26 -6.18 -1.28 0.26
CA ALA A 26 -5.68 -2.41 -0.53
C ALA A 26 -6.38 -3.70 -0.12
N PHE A 27 -6.09 -4.76 -0.88
CA PHE A 27 -6.46 -6.11 -0.53
C PHE A 27 -5.23 -6.99 -0.50
N PHE A 28 -5.30 -8.10 0.21
CA PHE A 28 -4.39 -9.21 -0.02
C PHE A 28 -5.17 -10.49 -0.37
N ASP A 29 -4.55 -11.29 -1.25
CA ASP A 29 -5.02 -12.62 -1.64
C ASP A 29 -4.14 -13.67 -0.95
N PRO A 30 -4.69 -14.46 -0.01
CA PRO A 30 -3.94 -15.53 0.66
C PRO A 30 -3.46 -16.64 -0.28
N CYS A 31 -3.93 -16.68 -1.53
CA CYS A 31 -3.57 -17.67 -2.56
C CYS A 31 -3.98 -19.11 -2.21
N ASP A 32 -4.93 -19.28 -1.30
CA ASP A 32 -5.49 -20.56 -0.86
C ASP A 32 -6.91 -20.82 -1.40
N GLY A 33 -7.41 -19.91 -2.27
CA GLY A 33 -8.76 -19.95 -2.82
C GLY A 33 -9.83 -19.27 -1.96
N SER A 34 -9.45 -18.72 -0.80
CA SER A 34 -10.32 -17.87 0.01
C SER A 34 -10.56 -16.50 -0.64
N SER A 35 -11.49 -15.73 -0.08
CA SER A 35 -11.80 -14.39 -0.58
C SER A 35 -10.70 -13.38 -0.26
N LEU A 36 -10.52 -12.39 -1.14
CA LEU A 36 -9.67 -11.23 -0.87
C LEU A 36 -10.00 -10.56 0.46
N GLN A 37 -8.97 -10.24 1.23
CA GLN A 37 -9.09 -9.62 2.55
C GLN A 37 -8.65 -8.16 2.49
N ASN A 38 -9.37 -7.28 3.18
CA ASN A 38 -9.05 -5.85 3.23
C ASN A 38 -7.78 -5.57 4.05
N CYS A 39 -6.97 -4.62 3.59
CA CYS A 39 -5.87 -4.05 4.36
C CYS A 39 -5.66 -2.56 4.01
N MET A 40 -4.84 -1.89 4.82
CA MET A 40 -4.41 -0.51 4.59
C MET A 40 -2.90 -0.49 4.45
N ILE A 41 -2.37 0.07 3.37
CA ILE A 41 -0.94 0.35 3.26
C ILE A 41 -0.68 1.64 4.03
N SER A 42 0.15 1.56 5.07
CA SER A 42 0.53 2.68 5.94
C SER A 42 1.83 3.34 5.50
N ASP A 43 2.76 2.56 4.93
CA ASP A 43 3.94 3.09 4.26
C ASP A 43 4.38 2.14 3.14
N ILE A 44 5.10 2.68 2.15
CA ILE A 44 5.63 1.90 1.03
C ILE A 44 7.05 2.34 0.64
N SER A 45 7.84 1.39 0.19
CA SER A 45 9.17 1.57 -0.40
C SER A 45 9.31 0.74 -1.67
N ALA A 46 10.41 0.90 -2.38
CA ALA A 46 10.72 0.06 -3.55
C ALA A 46 10.81 -1.45 -3.24
N GLY A 47 11.09 -1.83 -1.99
CA GLY A 47 11.29 -3.23 -1.60
C GLY A 47 10.18 -3.82 -0.73
N GLY A 48 9.14 -3.06 -0.38
CA GLY A 48 8.08 -3.57 0.49
C GLY A 48 7.23 -2.46 1.12
N ALA A 49 6.25 -2.88 1.91
CA ALA A 49 5.24 -2.02 2.50
C ALA A 49 4.95 -2.40 3.97
N ARG A 50 4.44 -1.46 4.76
CA ARG A 50 3.80 -1.73 6.05
C ARG A 50 2.29 -1.79 5.84
N LEU A 51 1.66 -2.88 6.27
CA LEU A 51 0.23 -3.09 6.19
C LEU A 51 -0.40 -2.99 7.57
N THR A 52 -1.60 -2.41 7.63
CA THR A 52 -2.53 -2.54 8.76
C THR A 52 -3.67 -3.45 8.31
N VAL A 53 -3.95 -4.50 9.09
CA VAL A 53 -5.03 -5.46 8.84
C VAL A 53 -6.02 -5.43 10.01
N SER A 54 -7.25 -5.88 9.78
CA SER A 54 -8.25 -6.02 10.85
C SER A 54 -7.83 -7.10 11.84
N ASN A 55 -8.24 -6.96 13.10
CA ASN A 55 -7.99 -7.97 14.14
C ASN A 55 -8.61 -9.33 13.75
N GLY A 56 -7.90 -10.42 14.04
CA GLY A 56 -8.36 -11.79 13.78
C GLY A 56 -8.15 -12.28 12.34
N VAL A 57 -7.54 -11.46 11.49
CA VAL A 57 -7.13 -11.88 10.15
C VAL A 57 -5.85 -12.72 10.26
N GLU A 58 -5.93 -14.00 9.88
CA GLU A 58 -4.75 -14.83 9.69
C GLU A 58 -4.10 -14.47 8.35
N MET A 59 -2.90 -13.91 8.40
CA MET A 59 -2.13 -13.57 7.21
C MET A 59 -1.05 -14.64 6.98
N PRO A 60 -1.04 -15.32 5.82
CA PRO A 60 -0.01 -16.30 5.51
C PRO A 60 1.36 -15.62 5.37
N GLY A 61 2.43 -16.41 5.45
CA GLY A 61 3.80 -15.91 5.26
C GLY A 61 4.07 -15.37 3.85
N GLU A 62 3.29 -15.83 2.86
CA GLU A 62 3.35 -15.39 1.47
C GLU A 62 1.91 -15.17 0.95
N PHE A 63 1.70 -14.06 0.25
CA PHE A 63 0.40 -13.67 -0.31
C PHE A 63 0.62 -12.67 -1.45
N LEU A 64 -0.43 -12.42 -2.25
CA LEU A 64 -0.41 -11.32 -3.22
C LEU A 64 -1.00 -10.06 -2.60
N LEU A 65 -0.30 -8.93 -2.74
CA LEU A 65 -0.81 -7.61 -2.36
C LEU A 65 -1.42 -6.92 -3.58
N LEU A 66 -2.70 -6.54 -3.49
CA LEU A 66 -3.47 -5.93 -4.57
C LEU A 66 -3.85 -4.49 -4.23
N PHE A 67 -3.51 -3.57 -5.14
CA PHE A 67 -3.82 -2.15 -4.98
C PHE A 67 -5.19 -1.83 -5.58
N GLN A 68 -6.04 -1.10 -4.84
CA GLN A 68 -7.36 -0.71 -5.32
C GLN A 68 -7.40 0.78 -5.67
N ARG A 69 -7.53 1.15 -6.95
CA ARG A 69 -7.86 2.54 -7.36
C ARG A 69 -9.30 2.62 -7.84
N ARG A 70 -10.01 3.67 -7.43
CA ARG A 70 -11.21 4.09 -8.14
C ARG A 70 -10.81 4.67 -9.49
N CYS A 71 -11.40 4.15 -10.55
CA CYS A 71 -11.09 4.52 -11.92
C CYS A 71 -12.33 5.03 -12.63
N ARG A 72 -12.15 5.98 -13.56
CA ARG A 72 -13.14 6.34 -14.57
C ARG A 72 -12.57 6.01 -15.94
N ILE A 73 -13.38 5.41 -16.79
CA ILE A 73 -13.02 5.17 -18.19
C ILE A 73 -12.96 6.52 -18.92
N ILE A 74 -11.86 6.78 -19.63
CA ILE A 74 -11.68 8.00 -20.43
C ILE A 74 -11.59 7.72 -21.93
N ARG A 75 -11.23 6.49 -22.32
CA ARG A 75 -11.27 6.01 -23.70
C ARG A 75 -11.50 4.50 -23.73
N ARG A 76 -12.12 4.01 -24.80
CA ARG A 76 -12.28 2.58 -25.08
C ARG A 76 -12.12 2.34 -26.58
N ASP A 77 -11.32 1.36 -26.93
CA ASP A 77 -11.25 0.77 -28.26
C ASP A 77 -11.58 -0.74 -28.17
N GLU A 78 -11.45 -1.47 -29.27
CA GLU A 78 -11.86 -2.89 -29.35
C GLU A 78 -11.09 -3.82 -28.40
N ARG A 79 -9.87 -3.44 -27.97
CA ARG A 79 -9.00 -4.31 -27.16
C ARG A 79 -8.50 -3.66 -25.88
N GLN A 80 -8.66 -2.36 -25.72
CA GLN A 80 -8.08 -1.61 -24.62
C GLN A 80 -9.08 -0.63 -24.00
N VAL A 81 -8.89 -0.40 -22.71
CA VAL A 81 -9.60 0.62 -21.94
C VAL A 81 -8.55 1.52 -21.30
N GLY A 82 -8.60 2.80 -21.66
CA GLY A 82 -7.84 3.83 -20.94
C GLY A 82 -8.66 4.31 -19.76
N VAL A 83 -8.06 4.28 -18.56
CA VAL A 83 -8.68 4.77 -17.34
C VAL A 83 -7.92 5.96 -16.77
N MET A 84 -8.65 6.85 -16.13
CA MET A 84 -8.11 7.87 -15.25
C MET A 84 -8.38 7.45 -13.80
N PHE A 85 -7.37 7.57 -12.94
CA PHE A 85 -7.56 7.40 -11.52
C PHE A 85 -8.35 8.57 -10.94
N LEU A 86 -9.44 8.26 -10.24
CA LEU A 86 -10.14 9.24 -9.44
C LEU A 86 -9.31 9.58 -8.20
N LYS A 87 -9.51 10.79 -7.68
CA LYS A 87 -8.93 11.16 -6.38
C LYS A 87 -9.51 10.24 -5.31
N GLY A 88 -8.60 9.70 -4.48
CA GLY A 88 -8.92 8.99 -3.24
C GLY A 88 -8.92 9.98 -2.08
#